data_AF-H8K4I8-F1
#
_entry.id   AF-H8K4I8-F1
#
_cell.length_a   1.000
_cell.length_b   1.000
_cell.length_c   1.000
_cell.angle_alpha   90.00
_cell.angle_beta   90.00
_cell.angle_gamma   90.00
#
_symmetry.space_group_name_H-M   'P 1'
#
loop_
_entity.id
_entity.type
_entity.pdbx_description
1 polymer ?
#
loop_
_entity_poly.entity_id
_entity_poly.type
_entity_poly.pdbx_seq_one_letter_code
_entity_poly.pdbx_strand_id
1 'polypeptide(L)'
;MLNTLPKGFVYLKDIDPTIIQNMHYYLDENFVGKKVDGYKAPEAILTIEAVKALKAVQAEIQKDGYSLIIYDAYRPQKAVQHFLRWSKDNIDQKNKESFYPCIDKSKCFILGYIAESSSHSRGVL
;
A
#
# COMPACT_ATOMS: atom_id res chain seq x y z
N MET A 1 -3.94 -22.05 11.04
CA MET A 1 -2.83 -22.42 10.13
C MET A 1 -1.83 -21.28 10.16
N LEU A 2 -0.57 -21.53 10.53
CA LEU A 2 0.49 -20.53 10.41
C LEU A 2 0.71 -20.29 8.92
N ASN A 3 0.18 -19.19 8.39
CA ASN A 3 0.51 -18.76 7.03
C ASN A 3 1.98 -18.32 7.05
N THR A 4 2.87 -19.22 6.68
CA THR A 4 4.28 -18.89 6.48
C THR A 4 4.40 -18.01 5.24
N LEU A 5 4.85 -16.77 5.45
CA LEU A 5 5.20 -15.86 4.36
C LEU A 5 6.32 -16.48 3.50
N PRO A 6 6.45 -16.08 2.22
CA PRO A 6 7.60 -16.46 1.41
C PRO A 6 8.91 -16.11 2.10
N LYS A 7 9.96 -16.91 1.87
CA LYS A 7 11.28 -16.67 2.44
C LYS A 7 11.76 -15.25 2.09
N GLY A 8 12.25 -14.53 3.09
CA GLY A 8 12.71 -13.14 2.94
C GLY A 8 11.63 -12.09 3.18
N PHE A 9 10.37 -12.50 3.37
CA PHE A 9 9.27 -11.60 3.74
C PHE A 9 8.88 -11.76 5.20
N VAL A 10 8.52 -10.65 5.82
CA VAL A 10 8.11 -10.55 7.23
C VAL A 10 6.94 -9.59 7.39
N TYR A 11 6.20 -9.74 8.48
CA TYR A 11 5.27 -8.70 8.93
C TYR A 11 6.06 -7.57 9.61
N LEU A 12 5.68 -6.33 9.32
CA LEU A 12 6.35 -5.15 9.90
C LEU A 12 6.29 -5.16 11.44
N LYS A 13 5.09 -5.40 11.99
CA LYS A 13 4.86 -5.44 13.44
C LYS A 13 5.69 -6.47 14.20
N ASP A 14 6.12 -7.54 13.54
CA ASP A 14 6.91 -8.59 14.18
C ASP A 14 8.37 -8.13 14.40
N ILE A 15 8.83 -7.10 13.68
CA ILE A 15 10.20 -6.56 13.74
C ILE A 15 10.26 -5.19 14.41
N ASP A 16 9.26 -4.34 14.13
CA ASP A 16 9.09 -3.03 14.74
C ASP A 16 7.59 -2.69 14.89
N PRO A 17 6.98 -3.01 16.05
CA PRO A 17 5.58 -2.70 16.32
C PRO A 17 5.32 -1.22 16.60
N THR A 18 6.37 -0.38 16.66
CA THR A 18 6.20 1.06 16.91
C THR A 18 5.84 1.83 15.63
N ILE A 19 6.07 1.24 14.45
CA ILE A 19 5.69 1.84 13.17
C ILE A 19 4.18 1.66 12.97
N ILE A 20 3.48 2.76 12.72
CA ILE A 20 2.03 2.78 12.58
C ILE A 20 1.65 2.19 11.22
N GLN A 21 0.72 1.23 11.21
CA GLN A 21 0.20 0.62 9.99
C GLN A 21 -1.22 1.11 9.72
N ASN A 22 -1.39 1.95 8.71
CA ASN A 22 -2.69 2.42 8.26
C ASN A 22 -2.95 1.92 6.83
N MET A 23 -3.25 0.63 6.71
CA MET A 23 -3.31 -0.06 5.42
C MET A 23 -4.57 0.32 4.62
N HIS A 24 -4.53 1.43 3.88
CA HIS A 24 -5.68 2.01 3.17
C HIS A 24 -6.36 1.04 2.20
N TYR A 25 -5.61 0.14 1.57
CA TYR A 25 -6.15 -0.81 0.61
C TYR A 25 -6.86 -2.03 1.25
N TYR A 26 -6.76 -2.17 2.57
CA TYR A 26 -7.60 -3.11 3.33
C TYR A 26 -8.99 -2.50 3.67
N LEU A 27 -9.05 -1.18 3.81
CA LEU A 27 -10.27 -0.41 4.10
C LEU A 27 -10.93 0.07 2.79
N ASP A 28 -12.08 0.73 2.90
CA ASP A 28 -12.78 1.40 1.80
C ASP A 28 -12.37 2.87 1.63
N GLU A 29 -11.71 3.47 2.62
CA GLU A 29 -11.07 4.78 2.55
C GLU A 29 -9.79 4.76 1.70
N ASN A 30 -9.96 4.53 0.40
CA ASN A 30 -8.92 4.64 -0.62
C ASN A 30 -9.54 5.09 -1.96
N PHE A 31 -8.73 5.41 -2.96
CA PHE A 31 -9.24 5.94 -4.24
C PHE A 31 -10.21 5.00 -4.99
N VAL A 32 -10.18 3.68 -4.71
CA VAL A 32 -11.11 2.69 -5.29
C VAL A 32 -12.46 2.69 -4.57
N GLY A 33 -12.54 3.17 -3.32
CA GLY A 33 -13.78 3.26 -2.54
C GLY A 33 -14.30 1.93 -2.00
N LYS A 34 -13.44 0.92 -1.95
CA LYS A 34 -13.67 -0.42 -1.39
C LYS A 34 -12.34 -1.11 -1.10
N LYS A 35 -12.41 -2.18 -0.32
CA LYS A 35 -11.28 -3.08 -0.08
C LYS A 35 -10.69 -3.60 -1.40
N VAL A 36 -9.37 -3.52 -1.53
CA VAL A 36 -8.67 -3.89 -2.74
C VAL A 36 -8.34 -5.39 -2.74
N ASP A 37 -8.71 -6.08 -3.81
CA ASP A 37 -8.33 -7.48 -4.08
C ASP A 37 -6.85 -7.73 -3.81
N GLY A 38 -6.53 -8.48 -2.76
CA GLY A 38 -5.13 -8.51 -2.35
C GLY A 38 -4.98 -8.57 -0.87
N TYR A 39 -5.47 -7.51 -0.27
CA TYR A 39 -5.30 -7.14 1.11
C TYR A 39 -6.27 -7.96 1.94
N LYS A 40 -5.77 -9.01 2.60
CA LYS A 40 -6.59 -9.92 3.41
C LYS A 40 -6.67 -9.49 4.88
N ALA A 41 -5.73 -8.67 5.33
CA ALA A 41 -5.62 -8.14 6.68
C ALA A 41 -5.02 -6.72 6.61
N PRO A 42 -5.21 -5.87 7.64
CA PRO A 42 -4.59 -4.56 7.74
C PRO A 42 -3.13 -4.69 8.20
N GLU A 43 -2.35 -5.51 7.49
CA GLU A 43 -0.98 -5.87 7.86
C GLU A 43 -0.01 -5.56 6.73
N ALA A 44 1.07 -4.86 7.04
CA ALA A 44 2.17 -4.57 6.15
C ALA A 44 3.13 -5.77 6.10
N ILE A 45 3.32 -6.30 4.89
CA ILE A 45 4.30 -7.33 4.59
C ILE A 45 5.40 -6.68 3.76
N LEU A 46 6.66 -6.88 4.13
CA LEU A 46 7.81 -6.32 3.42
C LEU A 46 8.96 -7.34 3.37
N THR A 47 9.95 -7.06 2.52
CA THR A 47 11.25 -7.74 2.59
C THR A 47 11.96 -7.43 3.90
N ILE A 48 12.78 -8.35 4.41
CA ILE A 48 13.58 -8.15 5.62
C ILE A 48 14.47 -6.90 5.49
N GLU A 49 15.05 -6.68 4.30
CA GLU A 49 15.89 -5.54 3.99
C GLU A 49 15.12 -4.21 4.13
N ALA A 50 13.91 -4.14 3.56
CA ALA A 50 13.07 -2.96 3.67
C ALA A 50 12.65 -2.67 5.11
N VAL A 51 12.29 -3.71 5.89
CA VAL A 51 11.93 -3.51 7.31
C VAL A 51 13.11 -3.01 8.14
N LYS A 52 14.33 -3.52 7.89
CA LYS A 52 15.53 -3.01 8.57
C LYS A 52 15.79 -1.54 8.26
N ALA A 53 15.59 -1.13 7.01
CA ALA A 53 15.72 0.28 6.62
C ALA A 53 14.67 1.16 7.30
N LEU A 54 13.40 0.73 7.29
CA LEU A 54 12.32 1.45 7.99
C LEU A 54 12.58 1.58 9.49
N LYS A 55 13.05 0.51 10.13
CA LYS A 55 13.40 0.51 11.56
C LYS A 55 14.51 1.52 11.88
N ALA A 56 15.52 1.62 11.02
CA ALA A 56 16.59 2.61 11.20
C ALA A 56 16.04 4.04 11.14
N VAL A 57 15.20 4.35 10.15
CA VAL A 57 14.55 5.66 10.03
C VAL A 57 13.62 5.95 11.21
N GLN A 58 12.79 4.97 11.62
CA GLN A 58 11.90 5.10 12.78
C GLN A 58 12.69 5.46 14.05
N ALA A 59 13.79 4.77 14.32
CA ALA A 59 14.63 5.04 15.48
C ALA A 59 15.31 6.41 15.44
N GLU A 60 15.56 6.95 14.25
CA GLU A 60 16.11 8.30 14.08
C GLU A 60 15.05 9.36 14.40
N ILE A 61 13.90 9.30 13.72
CA ILE A 61 12.88 10.35 13.81
C ILE A 61 12.10 10.32 15.14
N GLN A 62 12.09 9.18 15.85
CA GLN A 62 11.50 9.09 17.19
C GLN A 62 12.22 9.98 18.21
N LYS A 63 13.51 10.29 18.00
CA LYS A 63 14.27 11.20 18.86
C LYS A 63 13.68 12.62 18.85
N ASP A 64 13.03 12.97 17.75
CA ASP A 64 12.37 14.25 17.54
C ASP A 64 10.86 14.20 17.83
N GLY A 65 10.35 13.07 18.34
CA GLY A 65 8.94 12.86 18.67
C GLY A 65 8.04 12.49 17.49
N TYR A 66 8.63 12.14 16.34
CA TYR A 66 7.87 11.67 15.17
C TYR A 66 7.78 10.14 15.08
N SER A 67 6.85 9.66 14.26
CA SER A 67 6.74 8.24 13.91
C SER A 67 6.37 8.07 12.45
N LEU A 68 6.88 7.00 11.85
CA LEU A 68 6.47 6.56 10.53
C LEU A 68 5.02 6.05 10.56
N ILE A 69 4.30 6.35 9.49
CA ILE A 69 3.00 5.78 9.15
C ILE A 69 3.13 5.12 7.79
N ILE A 70 2.83 3.82 7.72
CA ILE A 70 2.84 3.04 6.48
C ILE A 70 1.41 2.89 5.96
N TYR A 71 1.19 3.40 4.75
CA TYR A 71 -0.09 3.35 4.06
C TYR A 71 -0.23 2.17 3.08
N ASP A 72 0.90 1.72 2.53
CA ASP A 72 1.00 0.52 1.71
C ASP A 72 2.40 -0.10 1.80
N ALA A 73 2.50 -1.39 1.52
CA ALA A 73 3.71 -2.20 1.61
C ALA A 73 3.74 -3.18 0.42
N TYR A 74 3.96 -4.48 0.64
CA TYR A 74 3.80 -5.48 -0.42
C TYR A 74 2.40 -5.43 -1.03
N ARG A 75 2.34 -5.22 -2.35
CA ARG A 75 1.11 -5.15 -3.13
C ARG A 75 1.00 -6.37 -4.05
N PRO A 76 0.09 -7.32 -3.79
CA PRO A 76 -0.05 -8.50 -4.64
C PRO A 76 -0.53 -8.11 -6.05
N GLN A 77 -0.17 -8.90 -7.06
CA GLN A 77 -0.52 -8.62 -8.46
C GLN A 77 -2.03 -8.41 -8.70
N LYS A 78 -2.89 -9.12 -7.97
CA LYS A 78 -4.34 -8.94 -8.01
C LYS A 78 -4.81 -7.53 -7.61
N ALA A 79 -4.07 -6.84 -6.74
CA ALA A 79 -4.37 -5.46 -6.36
C ALA A 79 -4.04 -4.51 -7.52
N VAL A 80 -2.92 -4.72 -8.20
CA VAL A 80 -2.56 -3.99 -9.43
C VAL A 80 -3.63 -4.19 -10.50
N GLN A 81 -4.07 -5.43 -10.71
CA GLN A 81 -5.16 -5.73 -11.64
C GLN A 81 -6.48 -5.07 -11.23
N HIS A 82 -6.77 -4.96 -9.93
CA HIS A 82 -7.94 -4.24 -9.45
C HIS A 82 -7.85 -2.75 -9.75
N PHE A 83 -6.70 -2.12 -9.54
CA PHE A 83 -6.47 -0.73 -9.92
C PHE A 83 -6.65 -0.49 -11.42
N LEU A 84 -6.16 -1.41 -12.27
CA LEU A 84 -6.36 -1.35 -13.72
C LEU A 84 -7.82 -1.52 -14.14
N ARG A 85 -8.58 -2.41 -13.49
CA ARG A 85 -10.03 -2.53 -13.75
C ARG A 85 -10.76 -1.27 -13.32
N TRP A 86 -10.44 -0.75 -12.13
CA TRP A 86 -10.99 0.50 -11.63
C TRP A 86 -10.69 1.67 -12.56
N SER A 87 -9.45 1.83 -13.02
CA SER A 87 -9.05 2.96 -13.88
C SER A 87 -9.74 2.97 -15.25
N LYS A 88 -10.23 1.81 -15.71
CA LYS A 88 -10.99 1.65 -16.96
C LYS A 88 -12.49 1.89 -16.79
N ASP A 89 -12.99 1.90 -15.55
CA ASP A 89 -14.38 2.21 -15.24
C ASP A 89 -14.54 3.72 -15.06
N ASN A 90 -14.87 4.43 -16.14
CA ASN A 90 -15.07 5.88 -16.10
C ASN A 90 -16.42 6.31 -15.49
N ILE A 91 -17.34 5.37 -15.23
CA ILE A 91 -18.63 5.64 -14.61
C ILE A 91 -18.46 5.80 -13.10
N ASP A 92 -17.62 4.96 -12.48
CA ASP A 92 -17.31 5.06 -11.06
C ASP A 92 -16.44 6.30 -10.74
N GLN A 93 -17.09 7.33 -10.18
CA GLN A 93 -16.48 8.58 -9.72
C GLN A 93 -16.64 8.81 -8.21
N LYS A 94 -17.04 7.78 -7.45
CA LYS A 94 -17.47 7.90 -6.04
C LYS A 94 -16.46 8.66 -5.15
N ASN A 95 -15.17 8.41 -5.37
CA ASN A 95 -14.09 8.94 -4.53
C ASN A 95 -13.28 10.05 -5.22
N LYS A 96 -13.78 10.61 -6.33
CA LYS A 96 -13.07 11.64 -7.10
C LYS A 96 -12.76 12.87 -6.27
N GLU A 97 -13.74 13.43 -5.58
CA GLU A 97 -13.59 14.69 -4.84
C GLU A 97 -12.50 14.60 -3.76
N SER A 98 -12.40 13.44 -3.09
CA SER A 98 -11.45 13.24 -1.99
C SER A 98 -10.04 12.85 -2.45
N PHE A 99 -9.90 12.10 -3.55
CA PHE A 99 -8.60 11.51 -3.93
C PHE A 99 -8.00 12.07 -5.23
N TYR A 100 -8.83 12.51 -6.18
CA TYR A 100 -8.36 12.97 -7.49
C TYR A 100 -9.29 14.07 -8.08
N PRO A 101 -9.59 15.15 -7.32
CA PRO A 101 -10.64 16.11 -7.68
C PRO A 101 -10.38 16.80 -9.03
N CYS A 102 -9.11 17.07 -9.32
CA CYS A 102 -8.68 17.81 -10.51
C CYS A 102 -8.24 16.90 -11.66
N ILE A 103 -8.33 15.57 -11.51
CA ILE A 103 -7.83 14.62 -12.49
C ILE A 103 -9.01 13.87 -13.11
N ASP A 104 -8.99 13.76 -14.44
CA ASP A 104 -9.83 12.82 -15.15
C ASP A 104 -9.29 11.40 -14.91
N LYS A 105 -10.14 10.52 -14.38
CA LYS A 105 -9.80 9.14 -14.03
C LYS A 105 -9.15 8.38 -15.20
N SER A 106 -9.59 8.65 -16.43
CA SER A 106 -9.02 8.05 -17.65
C SER A 106 -7.54 8.42 -17.86
N LYS A 107 -7.09 9.54 -17.28
CA LYS A 107 -5.71 10.03 -17.35
C LYS A 107 -4.82 9.48 -16.24
N CYS A 108 -5.36 8.88 -15.18
CA CYS A 108 -4.56 8.37 -14.04
C CYS A 108 -3.45 7.41 -14.48
N PHE A 109 -3.68 6.64 -15.55
CA PHE A 109 -2.67 5.75 -16.11
C PHE A 109 -1.56 6.51 -16.86
N ILE A 110 -1.93 7.40 -17.79
CA ILE A 110 -0.98 8.17 -18.61
C ILE A 110 -0.14 9.13 -17.74
N LEU A 111 -0.73 9.64 -16.65
CA LEU A 111 -0.06 10.50 -15.68
C LEU A 111 0.83 9.73 -14.69
N GLY A 112 0.84 8.39 -14.74
CA GLY A 112 1.72 7.55 -13.92
C GLY A 112 1.24 7.31 -12.48
N TYR A 113 0.03 7.74 -12.10
CA TYR A 113 -0.54 7.44 -10.77
C TYR A 113 -0.94 5.98 -10.61
N ILE A 114 -1.25 5.29 -11.72
CA ILE A 114 -1.49 3.85 -11.77
C ILE A 114 -0.51 3.24 -12.75
N ALA A 115 0.17 2.18 -12.32
CA ALA A 115 1.13 1.46 -13.14
C ALA A 115 0.67 0.01 -13.37
N GLU A 116 0.93 -0.53 -14.58
CA GLU A 116 0.71 -1.95 -14.90
C GLU A 116 1.66 -2.88 -14.13
N SER A 117 2.83 -2.36 -13.74
CA SER A 117 3.81 -3.02 -12.90
C SER A 117 4.17 -2.14 -11.71
N SER A 118 4.12 -2.68 -10.50
CA SER A 118 4.43 -1.92 -9.27
C SER A 118 5.68 -2.45 -8.58
N SER A 119 6.56 -1.55 -8.10
CA SER A 119 7.69 -1.89 -7.23
C SER A 119 7.22 -2.60 -5.96
N HIS A 120 6.08 -2.18 -5.41
CA HIS A 120 5.44 -2.79 -4.26
C HIS A 120 5.15 -4.28 -4.44
N SER A 121 4.95 -4.76 -5.67
CA SER A 121 4.75 -6.19 -5.94
C SER A 121 6.02 -7.03 -5.74
N ARG A 122 7.18 -6.40 -5.56
CA ARG A 122 8.44 -7.05 -5.18
C ARG A 122 8.72 -6.97 -3.67
N GLY A 123 7.85 -6.35 -2.87
CA GLY A 123 8.06 -6.19 -1.43
C GLY A 123 9.16 -5.18 -1.05
N VAL A 124 9.58 -4.39 -2.02
CA VAL A 124 10.43 -3.21 -1.84
C VAL A 124 9.51 -1.99 -1.90
N LEU A 125 9.84 -0.98 -1.10
CA LEU A 125 9.17 0.33 -1.15
C LEU A 125 9.53 1.02 -2.48
#